data_AF-A0A969KRT9-F1
#
_entry.id   AF-A0A969KRT9-F1
#
_cell.length_a   1.000
_cell.length_b   1.000
_cell.length_c   1.000
_cell.angle_alpha   90.00
_cell.angle_beta   90.00
_cell.angle_gamma   90.00
#
_symmetry.space_group_name_H-M   'P 1'
#
loop_
_entity.id
_entity.type
_entity.pdbx_description
1 polymer ?
#
loop_
_entity_poly.entity_id
_entity_poly.type
_entity_poly.pdbx_seq_one_letter_code
_entity_poly.pdbx_strand_id
1 'polypeptide(L)'
;MPWRDWGEGMLDFFDLGDRQLRVVELQVDSQDYRFRDLPAHLLHRRHQRLISLVSADPDKGRSTQLTATRSFYQWQPETRITIGDKIAYIELIESNASKPVSPSSRNLWQQMQQQVNQFLQNPRENLLALWEWIQAHQTRQIIGLGLMTAIVLWAIAAVLLMIYGAMTPSQSAFAAVVLLLGGYGDLFGQLVDANAPVWVHLVCLFITLISLLFVLGVLGLIAENLLSSRLEFFKRRPPIPEQDHIILVGLGRVGQRIANLLHRQKRPLVAITEELDNITLVPEIPLLVGNPIAELKKANLETARSVILVTDDQMQNLEAALIAKETAQQHHRTIDVVVRTSDQRFGANLVELLPDAKALSTYELSSEAFVGAAFGENILSLFRLNNQTILVAEYFINANDTLAGKILAQVSYGYGVVPILHRKGRIVMEGEVQEVFMPYDDVGLQVGDRLVVLSSINGLRRIERGELLPPRRWRSPPINPSIHCFC
;
A
#
# COMPACT_ATOMS: atom_id res chain seq x y z
N MET A 1 22.93 3.27 20.42
CA MET A 1 21.87 4.03 21.13
C MET A 1 20.55 3.77 20.42
N PRO A 2 19.49 3.40 21.14
CA PRO A 2 18.29 2.85 20.53
C PRO A 2 17.48 3.96 19.84
N TRP A 3 17.23 3.72 18.56
CA TRP A 3 16.13 4.16 17.70
C TRP A 3 15.04 4.98 18.41
N ARG A 4 15.10 6.31 18.24
CA ARG A 4 13.97 7.21 18.49
C ARG A 4 13.20 7.35 17.18
N ASP A 5 11.96 6.87 17.24
CA ASP A 5 10.85 6.96 16.29
C ASP A 5 11.11 7.34 14.83
N TRP A 6 10.91 6.37 13.95
CA TRP A 6 10.76 6.54 12.50
C TRP A 6 9.50 7.33 12.09
N GLY A 7 8.88 8.09 12.99
CA GLY A 7 7.54 8.64 12.80
C GLY A 7 7.28 10.07 13.29
N GLU A 8 8.11 10.67 14.14
CA GLU A 8 7.88 12.06 14.56
C GLU A 8 8.39 13.02 13.49
N GLY A 9 7.47 13.77 12.89
CA GLY A 9 7.80 14.86 11.96
C GLY A 9 8.11 14.46 10.53
N MET A 10 8.03 13.18 10.12
CA MET A 10 8.27 12.80 8.73
C MET A 10 7.19 13.41 7.81
N LEU A 11 7.60 14.24 6.84
CA LEU A 11 6.71 14.80 5.82
C LEU A 11 6.59 13.88 4.60
N ASP A 12 7.71 13.36 4.11
CA ASP A 12 7.74 12.49 2.93
C ASP A 12 9.04 11.69 2.84
N PHE A 13 9.06 10.67 1.98
CA PHE A 13 10.25 9.96 1.55
C PHE A 13 10.14 9.61 0.06
N PHE A 14 11.24 9.70 -0.66
CA PHE A 14 11.26 9.34 -2.07
C PHE A 14 12.63 8.80 -2.46
N ASP A 15 12.65 7.97 -3.50
CA ASP A 15 13.85 7.32 -3.99
C ASP A 15 14.45 8.15 -5.13
N LEU A 16 15.77 8.39 -5.06
CA LEU A 16 16.57 8.98 -6.14
C LEU A 16 17.70 8.01 -6.48
N GLY A 17 17.50 7.22 -7.54
CA GLY A 17 18.41 6.12 -7.89
C GLY A 17 18.37 5.03 -6.81
N ASP A 18 19.53 4.63 -6.31
CA ASP A 18 19.66 3.59 -5.29
C ASP A 18 19.57 4.12 -3.85
N ARG A 19 19.32 5.42 -3.67
CA ARG A 19 19.27 6.06 -2.36
C ARG A 19 17.89 6.60 -2.06
N GLN A 20 17.50 6.48 -0.80
CA GLN A 20 16.25 7.01 -0.29
C GLN A 20 16.49 8.31 0.46
N LEU A 21 15.69 9.34 0.18
CA LEU A 21 15.70 10.59 0.92
C LEU A 21 14.47 10.68 1.81
N ARG A 22 14.64 11.31 2.97
CA ARG A 22 13.56 11.61 3.91
C ARG A 22 13.48 13.10 4.15
N VAL A 23 12.26 13.63 4.12
CA VAL A 23 11.95 15.00 4.52
C VAL A 23 11.33 14.96 5.91
N VAL A 24 11.91 15.72 6.84
CA VAL A 24 11.47 15.80 8.24
C VAL A 24 11.16 17.24 8.59
N GLU A 25 10.00 17.48 9.18
CA GLU A 25 9.58 18.72 9.82
C GLU A 25 9.39 18.48 11.32
N LEU A 26 10.09 19.24 12.15
CA LEU A 26 9.98 19.13 13.60
C LEU A 26 9.95 20.51 14.26
N GLN A 27 9.36 20.55 15.45
CA GLN A 27 9.47 21.70 16.33
C GLN A 27 10.63 21.48 17.30
N VAL A 28 11.55 22.44 17.39
CA VAL A 28 12.77 22.29 18.17
C VAL A 28 12.44 22.35 19.66
N ASP A 29 12.58 21.22 20.34
CA ASP A 29 12.42 21.11 21.79
C ASP A 29 13.76 21.29 22.53
N SER A 30 13.67 21.61 23.81
CA SER A 30 14.75 21.68 24.81
C SER A 30 15.68 20.46 24.84
N GLN A 31 15.18 19.27 24.47
CA GLN A 31 15.95 18.02 24.43
C GLN A 31 16.67 17.76 23.09
N ASP A 32 16.39 18.53 22.05
CA ASP A 32 16.98 18.35 20.71
C ASP A 32 18.30 19.15 20.57
N TYR A 33 19.35 18.64 21.23
CA TYR A 33 20.70 19.22 21.18
C TYR A 33 21.31 19.30 19.76
N ARG A 34 20.72 18.61 18.78
CA ARG A 34 21.17 18.59 17.39
C ARG A 34 20.97 19.92 16.66
N PHE A 35 20.03 20.75 17.11
CA PHE A 35 19.62 21.96 16.39
C PHE A 35 19.75 23.23 17.23
N ARG A 36 19.79 23.10 18.56
CA ARG A 36 19.81 24.23 19.49
C ARG A 36 21.04 25.12 19.32
N ASP A 37 20.81 26.44 19.22
CA ASP A 37 21.82 27.50 19.16
C ASP A 37 22.82 27.40 18.00
N LEU A 38 22.55 26.51 17.03
CA LEU A 38 23.32 26.36 15.82
C LEU A 38 22.87 27.41 14.78
N PRO A 39 23.82 28.10 14.12
CA PRO A 39 23.49 28.92 12.96
C PRO A 39 23.01 28.04 11.81
N ALA A 40 21.96 28.48 11.14
CA ALA A 40 21.23 27.67 10.15
C ALA A 40 22.11 27.16 8.99
N HIS A 41 23.17 27.88 8.60
CA HIS A 41 24.09 27.44 7.54
C HIS A 41 24.87 26.15 7.91
N LEU A 42 25.09 25.86 9.20
CA LEU A 42 25.79 24.63 9.63
C LEU A 42 24.93 23.37 9.52
N LEU A 43 23.64 23.51 9.25
CA LEU A 43 22.75 22.40 8.93
C LEU A 43 22.82 21.99 7.45
N HIS A 44 23.58 22.70 6.62
CA HIS A 44 23.90 22.27 5.26
C HIS A 44 25.12 21.34 5.28
N ARG A 45 24.86 20.04 5.27
CA ARG A 45 25.86 18.96 5.27
C ARG A 45 25.70 18.09 4.01
N ARG A 46 26.71 17.25 3.74
CA ARG A 46 26.69 16.33 2.59
C ARG A 46 25.49 15.36 2.56
N HIS A 47 24.94 15.04 3.73
CA HIS A 47 23.82 14.09 3.87
C HIS A 47 22.55 14.73 4.43
N GLN A 48 22.54 16.06 4.63
CA GLN A 48 21.42 16.77 5.24
C GLN A 48 21.38 18.22 4.76
N ARG A 49 20.21 18.73 4.36
CA ARG A 49 20.04 20.14 3.98
C ARG A 49 18.80 20.73 4.62
N LEU A 50 18.93 21.91 5.21
CA LEU A 50 17.82 22.67 5.75
C LEU A 50 17.00 23.27 4.60
N ILE A 51 15.69 23.11 4.66
CA ILE A 51 14.75 23.53 3.61
C ILE A 51 13.84 24.67 4.10
N SER A 52 13.39 24.61 5.36
CA SER A 52 12.52 25.60 6.00
C SER A 52 12.95 25.89 7.43
N LEU A 53 12.83 27.15 7.85
CA LEU A 53 12.98 27.60 9.23
C LEU A 53 11.94 28.69 9.49
N VAL A 54 10.96 28.39 10.33
CA VAL A 54 9.93 29.32 10.79
C VAL A 54 10.20 29.62 12.27
N SER A 55 10.61 30.85 12.55
CA SER A 55 10.92 31.32 13.90
C SER A 55 9.66 31.47 14.74
N ALA A 56 9.68 30.99 16.00
CA ALA A 56 8.60 31.20 16.96
C ALA A 56 8.59 32.60 17.58
N ASP A 57 9.74 33.29 17.59
CA ASP A 57 9.88 34.65 18.10
C ASP A 57 9.29 35.69 17.13
N PRO A 58 8.27 36.50 17.55
CA PRO A 58 7.61 37.48 16.71
C PRO A 58 8.50 38.67 16.28
N ASP A 59 9.53 39.03 17.05
CA ASP A 59 10.43 40.13 16.70
C ASP A 59 11.48 39.71 15.66
N LYS A 60 11.95 38.46 15.71
CA LYS A 60 12.68 37.82 14.59
C LYS A 60 11.76 37.59 13.38
N GLY A 61 10.49 37.26 13.67
CA GLY A 61 9.38 37.03 12.76
C GLY A 61 9.05 38.21 11.83
N ARG A 62 9.30 39.46 12.25
CA ARG A 62 9.09 40.65 11.41
C ARG A 62 10.03 40.72 10.20
N SER A 63 11.24 40.15 10.28
CA SER A 63 12.12 39.99 9.10
C SER A 63 11.61 38.88 8.16
N THR A 64 10.93 37.89 8.72
CA THR A 64 10.33 36.73 8.02
C THR A 64 8.98 37.09 7.38
N GLN A 65 8.20 38.02 7.94
CA GLN A 65 6.94 38.53 7.35
C GLN A 65 7.15 39.27 6.02
N LEU A 66 8.30 39.93 5.83
CA LEU A 66 8.74 40.49 4.52
C LEU A 66 9.12 39.40 3.49
N THR A 67 9.16 38.12 3.91
CA THR A 67 9.63 36.96 3.14
C THR A 67 8.51 35.94 2.86
N ALA A 68 7.24 36.28 3.18
CA ALA A 68 6.07 35.39 3.06
C ALA A 68 5.78 34.86 1.63
N THR A 69 6.47 35.36 0.60
CA THR A 69 6.36 34.89 -0.79
C THR A 69 7.39 33.82 -1.18
N ARG A 70 8.32 33.44 -0.30
CA ARG A 70 9.32 32.41 -0.58
C ARG A 70 8.97 31.08 0.09
N SER A 71 8.93 30.00 -0.69
CA SER A 71 8.73 28.63 -0.20
C SER A 71 9.96 28.05 0.50
N PHE A 72 11.16 28.59 0.22
CA PHE A 72 12.45 28.16 0.78
C PHE A 72 13.33 29.35 1.17
N TYR A 73 14.40 29.08 1.95
CA TYR A 73 15.39 30.08 2.38
C TYR A 73 14.78 31.32 3.04
N GLN A 74 13.84 31.09 3.96
CA GLN A 74 13.13 32.15 4.68
C GLN A 74 14.01 32.87 5.72
N TRP A 75 15.17 32.29 6.06
CA TRP A 75 16.08 32.76 7.11
C TRP A 75 17.30 33.52 6.57
N GLN A 76 18.13 34.07 7.47
CA GLN A 76 19.46 34.59 7.14
C GLN A 76 20.52 33.53 7.51
N PRO A 77 21.68 33.45 6.83
CA PRO A 77 22.70 32.44 7.13
C PRO A 77 23.14 32.40 8.60
N GLU A 78 23.16 33.55 9.26
CA GLU A 78 23.52 33.71 10.68
C GLU A 78 22.35 33.55 11.65
N THR A 79 21.13 33.27 11.15
CA THR A 79 19.98 33.01 12.01
C THR A 79 20.27 31.77 12.85
N ARG A 80 20.31 31.95 14.18
CA ARG A 80 20.44 30.86 15.14
C ARG A 80 19.07 30.27 15.44
N ILE A 81 19.03 28.94 15.45
CA ILE A 81 17.82 28.18 15.76
C ILE A 81 17.56 28.22 17.26
N THR A 82 16.35 28.66 17.62
CA THR A 82 15.87 28.77 19.00
C THR A 82 14.85 27.71 19.34
N ILE A 83 14.66 27.45 20.64
CA ILE A 83 13.64 26.53 21.14
C ILE A 83 12.26 27.05 20.72
N GLY A 84 11.42 26.17 20.20
CA GLY A 84 10.09 26.48 19.68
C GLY A 84 10.06 26.72 18.16
N ASP A 85 11.19 26.93 17.50
CA ASP A 85 11.25 27.11 16.04
C ASP A 85 10.82 25.85 15.31
N LYS A 86 10.10 26.02 14.19
CA LYS A 86 9.71 24.93 13.31
C LYS A 86 10.73 24.81 12.18
N ILE A 87 11.42 23.67 12.12
CA ILE A 87 12.44 23.41 11.10
C ILE A 87 11.98 22.28 10.18
N ALA A 88 12.34 22.38 8.90
CA ALA A 88 12.24 21.25 7.98
C ALA A 88 13.56 21.04 7.25
N TYR A 89 14.03 19.79 7.20
CA TYR A 89 15.25 19.40 6.52
C TYR A 89 15.05 18.11 5.73
N ILE A 90 15.89 17.90 4.73
CA ILE A 90 15.98 16.66 3.96
C ILE A 90 17.28 15.95 4.29
N GLU A 91 17.25 14.64 4.40
CA GLU A 91 18.41 13.81 4.68
C GLU A 91 18.43 12.50 3.87
N LEU A 92 19.60 11.91 3.72
CA LEU A 92 19.77 10.59 3.10
C LEU A 92 19.61 9.45 4.13
N ILE A 93 18.87 8.41 3.75
CA ILE A 93 18.75 7.17 4.50
C ILE A 93 19.74 6.14 3.92
N GLU A 94 20.63 5.60 4.76
CA GLU A 94 21.45 4.44 4.41
C GLU A 94 20.61 3.15 4.53
N SER A 95 20.40 2.44 3.42
CA SER A 95 19.52 1.27 3.36
C SER A 95 20.22 0.02 3.92
N ASN A 96 19.93 -0.36 5.17
CA ASN A 96 20.27 -1.68 5.72
C ASN A 96 19.16 -2.70 5.38
N ALA A 97 19.17 -3.26 4.17
CA ALA A 97 18.18 -4.25 3.75
C ALA A 97 18.49 -5.65 4.32
N SER A 98 17.73 -6.10 5.32
CA SER A 98 17.69 -7.49 5.78
C SER A 98 16.57 -8.27 5.08
N LYS A 99 16.91 -9.40 4.43
CA LYS A 99 15.95 -10.32 3.76
C LYS A 99 15.20 -11.19 4.79
N PRO A 100 13.89 -11.46 4.64
CA PRO A 100 13.17 -12.37 5.51
C PRO A 100 13.43 -13.85 5.15
N VAL A 101 13.55 -14.69 6.18
CA VAL A 101 13.75 -16.15 6.08
C VAL A 101 12.41 -16.86 6.06
N SER A 102 12.19 -17.78 5.11
CA SER A 102 10.99 -18.61 5.00
C SER A 102 10.98 -19.80 5.98
N PRO A 103 9.82 -20.20 6.55
CA PRO A 103 9.74 -21.33 7.47
C PRO A 103 9.80 -22.70 6.76
N SER A 104 10.44 -23.67 7.41
CA SER A 104 10.76 -25.01 6.86
C SER A 104 9.58 -26.00 6.87
N SER A 105 9.54 -26.85 5.85
CA SER A 105 8.51 -27.86 5.51
C SER A 105 8.27 -29.02 6.50
N ARG A 106 8.88 -29.02 7.69
CA ARG A 106 8.78 -30.15 8.64
C ARG A 106 7.47 -30.22 9.44
N ASN A 107 6.66 -29.15 9.48
CA ASN A 107 5.48 -29.08 10.36
C ASN A 107 4.19 -29.68 9.78
N LEU A 108 4.13 -30.02 8.49
CA LEU A 108 2.88 -30.45 7.83
C LEU A 108 2.55 -31.95 8.06
N TRP A 109 3.56 -32.82 8.10
CA TRP A 109 3.35 -34.27 8.27
C TRP A 109 2.88 -34.65 9.68
N GLN A 110 3.36 -33.94 10.69
CA GLN A 110 2.96 -34.17 12.09
C GLN A 110 1.51 -33.75 12.36
N GLN A 111 1.01 -32.71 11.68
CA GLN A 111 -0.39 -32.29 11.80
C GLN A 111 -1.37 -33.28 11.15
N MET A 112 -1.02 -33.85 9.98
CA MET A 112 -1.84 -34.86 9.33
C MET A 112 -1.96 -36.14 10.17
N GLN A 113 -0.86 -36.57 10.80
CA GLN A 113 -0.83 -37.82 11.57
C GLN A 113 -1.67 -37.72 12.86
N GLN A 114 -1.79 -36.53 13.44
CA GLN A 114 -2.63 -36.29 14.60
C GLN A 114 -4.13 -36.27 14.26
N GLN A 115 -4.51 -35.72 13.10
CA GLN A 115 -5.92 -35.72 12.68
C GLN A 115 -6.45 -37.13 12.35
N VAL A 116 -5.63 -37.98 11.71
CA VAL A 116 -6.04 -39.36 11.38
C VAL A 116 -6.23 -40.20 12.64
N ASN A 117 -5.35 -40.05 13.64
CA ASN A 117 -5.47 -40.79 14.90
C ASN A 117 -6.69 -40.39 15.72
N GLN A 118 -7.10 -39.11 15.68
CA GLN A 118 -8.32 -38.65 16.36
C GLN A 118 -9.59 -39.17 15.68
N PHE A 119 -9.59 -39.31 14.34
CA PHE A 119 -10.74 -39.80 13.59
C PHE A 119 -11.06 -41.29 13.87
N LEU A 120 -10.03 -42.10 14.08
CA LEU A 120 -10.13 -43.55 14.33
C LEU A 120 -10.61 -43.91 15.74
N GLN A 121 -10.51 -43.01 16.72
CA GLN A 121 -10.79 -43.34 18.13
C GLN A 121 -12.28 -43.32 18.49
N ASN A 122 -13.12 -42.48 17.85
CA ASN A 122 -14.55 -42.36 18.15
C ASN A 122 -15.43 -42.43 16.88
N PRO A 123 -15.68 -43.61 16.31
CA PRO A 123 -16.35 -43.73 15.01
C PRO A 123 -17.83 -43.32 15.01
N ARG A 124 -18.56 -43.53 16.12
CA ARG A 124 -20.01 -43.23 16.19
C ARG A 124 -20.32 -41.73 16.24
N GLU A 125 -19.55 -40.96 17.01
CA GLU A 125 -19.72 -39.51 17.11
C GLU A 125 -19.20 -38.80 15.85
N ASN A 126 -18.11 -39.30 15.28
CA ASN A 126 -17.58 -38.81 14.01
C ASN A 126 -18.53 -39.07 12.84
N LEU A 127 -19.29 -40.18 12.84
CA LEU A 127 -20.29 -40.48 11.80
C LEU A 127 -21.46 -39.46 11.81
N LEU A 128 -21.93 -39.06 12.99
CA LEU A 128 -22.98 -38.05 13.11
C LEU A 128 -22.46 -36.66 12.74
N ALA A 129 -21.26 -36.30 13.19
CA ALA A 129 -20.60 -35.04 12.80
C ALA A 129 -20.30 -34.98 11.29
N LEU A 130 -19.96 -36.10 10.66
CA LEU A 130 -19.74 -36.21 9.22
C LEU A 130 -21.08 -36.09 8.46
N TRP A 131 -22.18 -36.59 9.02
CA TRP A 131 -23.53 -36.41 8.47
C TRP A 131 -23.97 -34.94 8.50
N GLU A 132 -23.78 -34.25 9.61
CA GLU A 132 -24.05 -32.80 9.74
C GLU A 132 -23.12 -31.97 8.82
N TRP A 133 -21.85 -32.36 8.69
CA TRP A 133 -20.86 -31.72 7.82
C TRP A 133 -21.16 -31.90 6.32
N ILE A 134 -21.76 -33.02 5.91
CA ILE A 134 -22.25 -33.25 4.55
C ILE A 134 -23.48 -32.36 4.27
N GLN A 135 -24.36 -32.17 5.24
CA GLN A 135 -25.57 -31.36 5.07
C GLN A 135 -25.31 -29.85 5.04
N ALA A 136 -24.21 -29.37 5.62
CA ALA A 136 -23.95 -27.95 5.83
C ALA A 136 -23.70 -27.11 4.55
N HIS A 137 -23.34 -27.70 3.39
CA HIS A 137 -23.03 -26.96 2.16
C HIS A 137 -23.65 -27.60 0.90
N GLN A 138 -24.28 -26.79 0.04
CA GLN A 138 -25.01 -27.23 -1.17
C GLN A 138 -24.14 -28.08 -2.13
N THR A 139 -22.85 -27.78 -2.26
CA THR A 139 -21.92 -28.51 -3.14
C THR A 139 -21.63 -29.94 -2.64
N ARG A 140 -21.73 -30.19 -1.33
CA ARG A 140 -21.46 -31.51 -0.72
C ARG A 140 -22.68 -32.42 -0.74
N GLN A 141 -23.88 -31.85 -0.75
CA GLN A 141 -25.13 -32.61 -0.92
C GLN A 141 -25.18 -33.31 -2.28
N ILE A 142 -24.66 -32.66 -3.34
CA ILE A 142 -24.59 -33.24 -4.69
C ILE A 142 -23.63 -34.43 -4.73
N ILE A 143 -22.46 -34.32 -4.07
CA ILE A 143 -21.48 -35.41 -3.96
C ILE A 143 -22.07 -36.57 -3.14
N GLY A 144 -22.78 -36.28 -2.05
CA GLY A 144 -23.43 -37.30 -1.21
C GLY A 144 -24.57 -38.03 -1.90
N LEU A 145 -25.48 -37.30 -2.55
CA LEU A 145 -26.55 -37.87 -3.38
C LEU A 145 -25.95 -38.74 -4.49
N GLY A 146 -24.88 -38.25 -5.08
CA GLY A 146 -24.10 -38.93 -6.07
C GLY A 146 -23.50 -40.27 -5.65
N LEU A 147 -22.83 -40.28 -4.50
CA LEU A 147 -22.26 -41.50 -3.91
C LEU A 147 -23.36 -42.52 -3.57
N MET A 148 -24.53 -42.06 -3.11
CA MET A 148 -25.70 -42.90 -2.90
C MET A 148 -26.22 -43.50 -4.21
N THR A 149 -26.33 -42.70 -5.28
CA THR A 149 -26.73 -43.21 -6.61
C THR A 149 -25.75 -44.24 -7.16
N ALA A 150 -24.44 -44.04 -6.97
CA ALA A 150 -23.41 -44.99 -7.39
C ALA A 150 -23.51 -46.32 -6.62
N ILE A 151 -23.77 -46.29 -5.31
CA ILE A 151 -23.97 -47.49 -4.48
C ILE A 151 -25.23 -48.25 -4.90
N VAL A 152 -26.32 -47.55 -5.20
CA VAL A 152 -27.57 -48.17 -5.67
C VAL A 152 -27.36 -48.83 -7.04
N LEU A 153 -26.73 -48.13 -7.98
CA LEU A 153 -26.41 -48.69 -9.31
C LEU A 153 -25.46 -49.90 -9.20
N TRP A 154 -24.47 -49.84 -8.30
CA TRP A 154 -23.57 -50.96 -8.01
C TRP A 154 -24.33 -52.18 -7.48
N ALA A 155 -25.21 -51.99 -6.49
CA ALA A 155 -25.98 -53.08 -5.91
C ALA A 155 -26.93 -53.72 -6.93
N ILE A 156 -27.61 -52.91 -7.75
CA ILE A 156 -28.49 -53.40 -8.83
C ILE A 156 -27.67 -54.20 -9.85
N ALA A 157 -26.52 -53.67 -10.28
CA ALA A 157 -25.64 -54.36 -11.23
C ALA A 157 -25.10 -55.69 -10.64
N ALA A 158 -24.66 -55.70 -9.39
CA ALA A 158 -24.13 -56.90 -8.73
C ALA A 158 -25.19 -58.00 -8.61
N VAL A 159 -26.43 -57.65 -8.25
CA VAL A 159 -27.54 -58.61 -8.17
C VAL A 159 -27.92 -59.13 -9.56
N LEU A 160 -27.97 -58.25 -10.56
CA LEU A 160 -28.32 -58.62 -11.94
C LEU A 160 -27.27 -59.56 -12.57
N LEU A 161 -25.98 -59.30 -12.32
CA LEU A 161 -24.87 -60.17 -12.75
C LEU A 161 -24.82 -61.49 -11.97
N MET A 162 -25.21 -61.49 -10.70
CA MET A 162 -25.32 -62.72 -9.91
C MET A 162 -26.43 -63.64 -10.44
N ILE A 163 -27.56 -63.09 -10.87
CA ILE A 163 -28.70 -63.86 -11.38
C ILE A 163 -28.46 -64.36 -12.80
N TYR A 164 -27.97 -63.49 -13.70
CA TYR A 164 -27.91 -63.77 -15.14
C TYR A 164 -26.49 -64.04 -15.68
N GLY A 165 -25.44 -63.71 -14.93
CA GLY A 165 -24.04 -63.89 -15.35
C GLY A 165 -23.41 -65.20 -14.89
N ALA A 166 -24.14 -66.05 -14.15
CA ALA A 166 -23.65 -67.30 -13.56
C ALA A 166 -22.34 -67.14 -12.73
N MET A 167 -22.16 -65.97 -12.13
CA MET A 167 -20.96 -65.59 -11.37
C MET A 167 -21.13 -65.85 -9.88
N THR A 168 -20.01 -66.04 -9.17
CA THR A 168 -20.03 -66.06 -7.71
C THR A 168 -20.35 -64.66 -7.16
N PRO A 169 -20.86 -64.53 -5.90
CA PRO A 169 -21.20 -63.23 -5.32
C PRO A 169 -20.04 -62.23 -5.30
N SER A 170 -18.81 -62.70 -5.08
CA SER A 170 -17.60 -61.87 -5.08
C SER A 170 -17.21 -61.41 -6.50
N GLN A 171 -17.34 -62.29 -7.49
CA GLN A 171 -17.09 -61.95 -8.89
C GLN A 171 -18.11 -60.96 -9.43
N SER A 172 -19.39 -61.13 -9.09
CA SER A 172 -20.48 -60.22 -9.50
C SER A 172 -20.31 -58.82 -8.91
N ALA A 173 -19.88 -58.74 -7.65
CA ALA A 173 -19.56 -57.48 -6.98
C ALA A 173 -18.40 -56.73 -7.65
N PHE A 174 -17.34 -57.45 -8.03
CA PHE A 174 -16.19 -56.87 -8.73
C PHE A 174 -16.56 -56.45 -10.16
N ALA A 175 -17.28 -57.31 -10.88
CA ALA A 175 -17.81 -57.04 -12.21
C ALA A 175 -18.72 -55.79 -12.23
N ALA A 176 -19.54 -55.59 -11.20
CA ALA A 176 -20.35 -54.39 -11.07
C ALA A 176 -19.52 -53.11 -10.89
N VAL A 177 -18.36 -53.16 -10.22
CA VAL A 177 -17.42 -52.02 -10.14
C VAL A 177 -16.84 -51.71 -11.52
N VAL A 178 -16.40 -52.74 -12.24
CA VAL A 178 -15.87 -52.61 -13.61
C VAL A 178 -16.91 -52.00 -14.54
N LEU A 179 -18.17 -52.42 -14.42
CA LEU A 179 -19.30 -51.87 -15.18
C LEU A 179 -19.50 -50.36 -14.93
N LEU A 180 -19.44 -49.91 -13.68
CA LEU A 180 -19.59 -48.48 -13.31
C LEU A 180 -18.41 -47.60 -13.77
N LEU A 181 -17.24 -48.19 -13.99
CA LEU A 181 -16.07 -47.51 -14.53
C LEU A 181 -16.07 -47.49 -16.08
N GLY A 182 -17.12 -48.00 -16.72
CA GLY A 182 -17.27 -48.05 -18.18
C GLY A 182 -16.82 -49.36 -18.83
N GLY A 183 -16.47 -50.38 -18.05
CA GLY A 183 -16.02 -51.71 -18.53
C GLY A 183 -17.15 -52.62 -19.01
N TYR A 184 -18.12 -52.11 -19.79
CA TYR A 184 -19.21 -52.92 -20.36
C TYR A 184 -18.69 -53.97 -21.34
N GLY A 185 -17.66 -53.63 -22.13
CA GLY A 185 -17.08 -54.52 -23.15
C GLY A 185 -16.51 -55.82 -22.57
N ASP A 186 -15.95 -55.76 -21.36
CA ASP A 186 -15.36 -56.91 -20.67
C ASP A 186 -16.44 -57.91 -20.19
N LEU A 187 -17.65 -57.40 -19.93
CA LEU A 187 -18.78 -58.18 -19.43
C LEU A 187 -19.68 -58.69 -20.55
N PHE A 188 -19.63 -58.06 -21.72
CA PHE A 188 -20.49 -58.38 -22.86
C PHE A 188 -20.31 -59.83 -23.32
N GLY A 189 -19.06 -60.30 -23.45
CA GLY A 189 -18.77 -61.69 -23.85
C GLY A 189 -19.34 -62.71 -22.86
N GLN A 190 -19.18 -62.46 -21.56
CA GLN A 190 -19.65 -63.37 -20.51
C GLN A 190 -21.19 -63.42 -20.41
N LEU A 191 -21.87 -62.29 -20.65
CA LEU A 191 -23.33 -62.23 -20.67
C LEU A 191 -23.92 -62.95 -21.90
N VAL A 192 -23.23 -62.90 -23.04
CA VAL A 192 -23.59 -63.65 -24.25
C VAL A 192 -23.38 -65.15 -24.06
N ASP A 193 -22.24 -65.55 -23.47
CA ASP A 193 -21.93 -66.95 -23.17
C ASP A 193 -22.88 -67.55 -22.11
N ALA A 194 -23.38 -66.73 -21.18
CA ALA A 194 -24.38 -67.11 -20.18
C ALA A 194 -25.83 -67.12 -20.71
N ASN A 195 -26.05 -66.85 -22.01
CA ASN A 195 -27.37 -66.78 -22.66
C ASN A 195 -28.34 -65.82 -21.95
N ALA A 196 -27.85 -64.65 -21.54
CA ALA A 196 -28.65 -63.66 -20.83
C ALA A 196 -29.72 -63.03 -21.76
N PRO A 197 -30.92 -62.71 -21.22
CA PRO A 197 -31.95 -62.02 -22.00
C PRO A 197 -31.49 -60.64 -22.50
N VAL A 198 -31.96 -60.24 -23.68
CA VAL A 198 -31.61 -58.94 -24.32
C VAL A 198 -31.84 -57.73 -23.42
N TRP A 199 -32.87 -57.76 -22.56
CA TRP A 199 -33.16 -56.67 -21.63
C TRP A 199 -32.07 -56.48 -20.57
N VAL A 200 -31.34 -57.54 -20.18
CA VAL A 200 -30.22 -57.49 -19.23
C VAL A 200 -29.06 -56.69 -19.83
N HIS A 201 -28.75 -56.92 -21.10
CA HIS A 201 -27.74 -56.15 -21.84
C HIS A 201 -28.12 -54.66 -21.92
N LEU A 202 -29.38 -54.35 -22.20
CA LEU A 202 -29.87 -52.97 -22.23
C LEU A 202 -29.75 -52.30 -20.85
N VAL A 203 -30.13 -52.98 -19.77
CA VAL A 203 -30.02 -52.45 -18.41
C VAL A 203 -28.55 -52.21 -18.03
N CYS A 204 -27.64 -53.14 -18.32
CA CYS A 204 -26.21 -52.95 -18.08
C CYS A 204 -25.65 -51.77 -18.88
N LEU A 205 -26.06 -51.59 -20.14
CA LEU A 205 -25.68 -50.45 -20.96
C LEU A 205 -26.18 -49.13 -20.35
N PHE A 206 -27.44 -49.05 -19.92
CA PHE A 206 -27.96 -47.85 -19.25
C PHE A 206 -27.23 -47.54 -17.95
N ILE A 207 -26.93 -48.56 -17.13
CA ILE A 207 -26.14 -48.39 -15.90
C ILE A 207 -24.77 -47.78 -16.22
N THR A 208 -24.09 -48.25 -17.27
CA THR A 208 -22.78 -47.72 -17.67
C THR A 208 -22.85 -46.26 -18.09
N LEU A 209 -23.87 -45.90 -18.88
CA LEU A 209 -24.03 -44.55 -19.41
C LEU A 209 -24.36 -43.55 -18.29
N ILE A 210 -25.24 -43.93 -17.37
CA ILE A 210 -25.57 -43.13 -16.17
C ILE A 210 -24.35 -42.97 -15.28
N SER A 211 -23.60 -44.06 -15.03
CA SER A 211 -22.40 -44.02 -14.20
C SER A 211 -21.30 -43.14 -14.79
N LEU A 212 -21.09 -43.18 -16.10
CA LEU A 212 -20.07 -42.38 -16.79
C LEU A 212 -20.41 -40.88 -16.76
N LEU A 213 -21.66 -40.53 -17.05
CA LEU A 213 -22.13 -39.14 -16.97
C LEU A 213 -21.97 -38.60 -15.55
N PHE A 214 -22.28 -39.42 -14.55
CA PHE A 214 -22.15 -39.08 -13.16
C PHE A 214 -20.69 -38.86 -12.75
N VAL A 215 -19.78 -39.77 -13.12
CA VAL A 215 -18.33 -39.63 -12.86
C VAL A 215 -17.77 -38.35 -13.49
N LEU A 216 -18.13 -38.05 -14.75
CA LEU A 216 -17.72 -36.82 -15.42
C LEU A 216 -18.24 -35.56 -14.72
N GLY A 217 -19.51 -35.56 -14.30
CA GLY A 217 -20.11 -34.45 -13.57
C GLY A 217 -19.43 -34.19 -12.22
N VAL A 218 -19.13 -35.26 -11.46
CA VAL A 218 -18.41 -35.16 -10.19
C VAL A 218 -16.98 -34.64 -10.41
N LEU A 219 -16.26 -35.15 -11.41
CA LEU A 219 -14.92 -34.66 -11.74
C LEU A 219 -14.94 -33.19 -12.17
N GLY A 220 -15.95 -32.76 -12.93
CA GLY A 220 -16.14 -31.35 -13.30
C GLY A 220 -16.37 -30.45 -12.09
N LEU A 221 -17.27 -30.83 -11.18
CA LEU A 221 -17.54 -30.09 -9.95
C LEU A 221 -16.31 -30.07 -9.02
N ILE A 222 -15.56 -31.18 -8.93
CA ILE A 222 -14.31 -31.23 -8.17
C ILE A 222 -13.29 -30.29 -8.79
N ALA A 223 -13.13 -30.28 -10.12
CA ALA A 223 -12.20 -29.39 -10.80
C ALA A 223 -12.57 -27.91 -10.60
N GLU A 224 -13.84 -27.56 -10.72
CA GLU A 224 -14.36 -26.20 -10.50
C GLU A 224 -14.16 -25.76 -9.03
N ASN A 225 -14.38 -26.66 -8.08
CA ASN A 225 -14.17 -26.38 -6.66
C ASN A 225 -12.68 -26.37 -6.26
N LEU A 226 -11.83 -27.17 -6.91
CA LEU A 226 -10.37 -27.09 -6.74
C LEU A 226 -9.81 -25.79 -7.30
N LEU A 227 -10.39 -25.27 -8.39
CA LEU A 227 -10.02 -24.01 -8.99
C LEU A 227 -10.45 -22.80 -8.13
N SER A 228 -11.66 -22.83 -7.56
CA SER A 228 -12.13 -21.79 -6.64
C SER A 228 -11.42 -21.82 -5.28
N SER A 229 -11.20 -23.01 -4.70
CA SER A 229 -10.56 -23.16 -3.38
C SER A 229 -9.07 -22.81 -3.36
N ARG A 230 -8.34 -23.00 -4.47
CA ARG A 230 -6.94 -22.56 -4.60
C ARG A 230 -6.77 -21.05 -4.52
N LEU A 231 -7.85 -20.27 -4.71
CA LEU A 231 -7.81 -18.81 -4.60
C LEU A 231 -8.18 -18.28 -3.20
N GLU A 232 -8.96 -19.04 -2.42
CA GLU A 232 -9.39 -18.63 -1.08
C GLU A 232 -8.50 -19.15 0.05
N PHE A 233 -8.00 -20.40 -0.03
CA PHE A 233 -7.28 -21.04 1.08
C PHE A 233 -5.87 -20.49 1.36
N PHE A 234 -5.25 -19.78 0.41
CA PHE A 234 -3.90 -19.21 0.60
C PHE A 234 -3.90 -17.80 1.22
N LYS A 235 -5.06 -17.24 1.58
CA LYS A 235 -5.16 -15.91 2.21
C LYS A 235 -5.78 -16.01 3.61
N ARG A 236 -5.19 -16.78 4.53
CA ARG A 236 -5.43 -16.53 5.97
C ARG A 236 -4.87 -15.14 6.28
N ARG A 237 -5.74 -14.14 6.17
CA ARG A 237 -5.41 -12.77 6.55
C ARG A 237 -5.13 -12.74 8.06
N PRO A 238 -4.17 -11.93 8.51
CA PRO A 238 -3.89 -11.81 9.93
C PRO A 238 -5.11 -11.25 10.68
N PRO A 239 -5.17 -11.46 12.00
CA PRO A 239 -6.22 -10.89 12.83
C PRO A 239 -6.23 -9.36 12.73
N ILE A 240 -7.40 -8.77 12.95
CA ILE A 240 -7.57 -7.32 12.99
C ILE A 240 -6.80 -6.79 14.20
N PRO A 241 -5.94 -5.76 14.04
CA PRO A 241 -5.20 -5.20 15.16
C PRO A 241 -6.15 -4.63 16.23
N GLU A 242 -5.78 -4.79 17.50
CA GLU A 242 -6.63 -4.38 18.63
C GLU A 242 -6.47 -2.91 19.02
N GLN A 243 -5.34 -2.27 18.71
CA GLN A 243 -5.03 -0.89 19.09
C GLN A 243 -3.89 -0.29 18.25
N ASP A 244 -3.79 1.04 18.26
CA ASP A 244 -2.72 1.83 17.60
C ASP A 244 -2.51 1.49 16.11
N HIS A 245 -3.60 1.15 15.43
CA HIS A 245 -3.62 0.79 14.03
C HIS A 245 -4.33 1.83 13.17
N ILE A 246 -4.12 1.70 11.86
CA ILE A 246 -4.72 2.55 10.84
C ILE A 246 -5.89 1.79 10.21
N ILE A 247 -7.05 2.42 10.17
CA ILE A 247 -8.22 1.92 9.43
C ILE A 247 -8.21 2.58 8.05
N LEU A 248 -8.12 1.79 6.99
CA LEU A 248 -8.19 2.27 5.61
C LEU A 248 -9.52 1.87 4.98
N VAL A 249 -10.35 2.84 4.65
CA VAL A 249 -11.66 2.64 4.04
C VAL A 249 -11.60 2.95 2.55
N GLY A 250 -11.91 1.96 1.73
CA GLY A 250 -11.88 2.03 0.27
C GLY A 250 -10.59 1.44 -0.30
N LEU A 251 -10.73 0.37 -1.08
CA LEU A 251 -9.61 -0.29 -1.79
C LEU A 251 -9.65 -0.08 -3.30
N GLY A 252 -10.03 1.14 -3.72
CA GLY A 252 -9.81 1.60 -5.09
C GLY A 252 -8.32 1.78 -5.41
N ARG A 253 -8.03 2.40 -6.57
CA ARG A 253 -6.64 2.61 -7.05
C ARG A 253 -5.74 3.33 -6.02
N VAL A 254 -6.28 4.36 -5.37
CA VAL A 254 -5.55 5.14 -4.35
C VAL A 254 -5.39 4.34 -3.06
N GLY A 255 -6.47 3.72 -2.58
CA GLY A 255 -6.45 2.91 -1.35
C GLY A 255 -5.47 1.76 -1.42
N GLN A 256 -5.41 1.01 -2.53
CA GLN A 256 -4.43 -0.07 -2.69
C GLN A 256 -2.98 0.43 -2.62
N ARG A 257 -2.68 1.60 -3.20
CA ARG A 257 -1.35 2.22 -3.10
C ARG A 257 -1.02 2.62 -1.67
N ILE A 258 -1.96 3.24 -0.96
CA ILE A 258 -1.80 3.62 0.45
C ILE A 258 -1.56 2.38 1.31
N ALA A 259 -2.36 1.33 1.13
CA ALA A 259 -2.21 0.08 1.87
C ALA A 259 -0.82 -0.54 1.68
N ASN A 260 -0.33 -0.58 0.44
CA ASN A 260 1.01 -1.08 0.13
C ASN A 260 2.12 -0.23 0.74
N LEU A 261 1.98 1.10 0.74
CA LEU A 261 2.94 2.01 1.37
C LEU A 261 2.99 1.81 2.89
N LEU A 262 1.84 1.79 3.56
CA LEU A 262 1.75 1.58 5.00
C LEU A 262 2.27 0.19 5.41
N HIS A 263 1.98 -0.83 4.61
CA HIS A 263 2.47 -2.18 4.85
C HIS A 263 4.00 -2.28 4.70
N ARG A 264 4.59 -1.64 3.68
CA ARG A 264 6.07 -1.54 3.55
C ARG A 264 6.72 -0.85 4.74
N GLN A 265 6.02 0.12 5.35
CA GLN A 265 6.45 0.80 6.57
C GLN A 265 6.17 0.00 7.86
N LYS A 266 5.63 -1.22 7.76
CA LYS A 266 5.27 -2.07 8.90
C LYS A 266 4.30 -1.39 9.88
N ARG A 267 3.42 -0.51 9.37
CA ARG A 267 2.37 0.12 10.18
C ARG A 267 1.19 -0.86 10.34
N PRO A 268 0.68 -1.10 11.57
CA PRO A 268 -0.52 -1.90 11.76
C PRO A 268 -1.70 -1.27 11.01
N LEU A 269 -2.36 -2.07 10.18
CA LEU A 269 -3.37 -1.62 9.22
C LEU A 269 -4.50 -2.65 9.16
N VAL A 270 -5.74 -2.17 9.01
CA VAL A 270 -6.90 -2.95 8.56
C VAL A 270 -7.56 -2.21 7.41
N ALA A 271 -7.90 -2.93 6.34
CA ALA A 271 -8.61 -2.36 5.22
C ALA A 271 -10.09 -2.74 5.24
N ILE A 272 -10.96 -1.85 4.76
CA ILE A 272 -12.39 -2.06 4.59
C ILE A 272 -12.77 -1.77 3.13
N THR A 273 -13.53 -2.65 2.51
CA THR A 273 -14.02 -2.50 1.13
C THR A 273 -15.43 -3.08 0.99
N GLU A 274 -16.24 -2.55 0.09
CA GLU A 274 -17.57 -3.12 -0.20
C GLU A 274 -17.45 -4.37 -1.08
N GLU A 275 -16.58 -4.29 -2.09
CA GLU A 275 -16.42 -5.33 -3.11
C GLU A 275 -14.99 -5.85 -3.14
N LEU A 276 -14.81 -7.11 -3.53
CA LEU A 276 -13.51 -7.79 -3.66
C LEU A 276 -12.90 -7.69 -5.07
N ASP A 277 -13.61 -7.08 -6.01
CA ASP A 277 -13.25 -7.05 -7.42
C ASP A 277 -11.99 -6.20 -7.65
N ASN A 278 -11.05 -6.73 -8.43
CA ASN A 278 -9.80 -6.06 -8.82
C ASN A 278 -8.89 -5.63 -7.64
N ILE A 279 -9.00 -6.29 -6.48
CA ILE A 279 -8.15 -5.99 -5.32
C ILE A 279 -6.83 -6.75 -5.39
N THR A 280 -5.74 -6.02 -5.61
CA THR A 280 -4.36 -6.54 -5.55
C THR A 280 -3.73 -6.17 -4.21
N LEU A 281 -4.34 -6.62 -3.11
CA LEU A 281 -3.85 -6.37 -1.76
C LEU A 281 -2.95 -7.51 -1.29
N VAL A 282 -1.87 -7.18 -0.58
CA VAL A 282 -0.99 -8.15 0.07
C VAL A 282 -1.82 -9.00 1.05
N PRO A 283 -1.72 -10.36 1.03
CA PRO A 283 -2.48 -11.24 1.92
C PRO A 283 -2.27 -10.97 3.42
N GLU A 284 -1.15 -10.34 3.76
CA GLU A 284 -0.74 -9.97 5.13
C GLU A 284 -1.48 -8.74 5.68
N ILE A 285 -2.39 -8.14 4.91
CA ILE A 285 -3.22 -7.02 5.36
C ILE A 285 -4.61 -7.56 5.74
N PRO A 286 -5.07 -7.41 7.00
CA PRO A 286 -6.43 -7.69 7.42
C PRO A 286 -7.45 -6.94 6.56
N LEU A 287 -8.53 -7.61 6.16
CA LEU A 287 -9.57 -7.05 5.29
C LEU A 287 -10.96 -7.37 5.83
N LEU A 288 -11.79 -6.34 5.93
CA LEU A 288 -13.22 -6.44 6.13
C LEU A 288 -13.95 -6.15 4.82
N VAL A 289 -14.92 -6.99 4.49
CA VAL A 289 -15.73 -6.86 3.27
C VAL A 289 -17.18 -6.63 3.67
N GLY A 290 -17.75 -5.51 3.24
CA GLY A 290 -19.10 -5.09 3.58
C GLY A 290 -19.27 -3.58 3.58
N ASN A 291 -20.42 -3.11 4.07
CA ASN A 291 -20.69 -1.67 4.18
C ASN A 291 -19.66 -1.01 5.10
N PRO A 292 -18.91 0.00 4.63
CA PRO A 292 -17.87 0.68 5.39
C PRO A 292 -18.31 1.15 6.77
N ILE A 293 -19.50 1.76 6.83
CA ILE A 293 -20.06 2.33 8.05
C ILE A 293 -20.34 1.24 9.09
N ALA A 294 -20.91 0.11 8.66
CA ALA A 294 -21.20 -1.02 9.54
C ALA A 294 -19.92 -1.75 10.01
N GLU A 295 -18.91 -1.83 9.13
CA GLU A 295 -17.67 -2.55 9.41
C GLU A 295 -16.66 -1.75 10.25
N LEU A 296 -16.80 -0.42 10.37
CA LEU A 296 -15.94 0.43 11.20
C LEU A 296 -15.82 -0.08 12.65
N LYS A 297 -16.92 -0.57 13.23
CA LYS A 297 -16.91 -1.14 14.59
C LYS A 297 -16.07 -2.41 14.66
N LYS A 298 -16.17 -3.30 13.67
CA LYS A 298 -15.37 -4.54 13.59
C LYS A 298 -13.90 -4.27 13.31
N ALA A 299 -13.58 -3.09 12.77
CA ALA A 299 -12.22 -2.62 12.55
C ALA A 299 -11.55 -2.04 13.82
N ASN A 300 -12.17 -2.17 15.00
CA ASN A 300 -11.67 -1.62 16.27
C ASN A 300 -11.46 -0.10 16.22
N LEU A 301 -12.44 0.64 15.68
CA LEU A 301 -12.39 2.11 15.57
C LEU A 301 -12.13 2.82 16.91
N GLU A 302 -12.67 2.27 18.02
CA GLU A 302 -12.53 2.83 19.37
C GLU A 302 -11.07 2.96 19.85
N THR A 303 -10.18 2.12 19.32
CA THR A 303 -8.77 2.05 19.73
C THR A 303 -7.79 2.41 18.60
N ALA A 304 -8.31 2.68 17.41
CA ALA A 304 -7.53 3.06 16.24
C ALA A 304 -6.79 4.39 16.47
N ARG A 305 -5.61 4.50 15.86
CA ARG A 305 -4.82 5.74 15.87
C ARG A 305 -5.32 6.73 14.82
N SER A 306 -5.67 6.21 13.65
CA SER A 306 -6.02 7.02 12.49
C SER A 306 -7.01 6.30 11.59
N VAL A 307 -7.83 7.07 10.89
CA VAL A 307 -8.73 6.58 9.83
C VAL A 307 -8.43 7.33 8.53
N ILE A 308 -8.30 6.57 7.45
CA ILE A 308 -8.02 7.06 6.10
C ILE A 308 -9.20 6.68 5.21
N LEU A 309 -9.93 7.67 4.71
CA LEU A 309 -11.19 7.52 3.98
C LEU A 309 -10.97 7.91 2.53
N VAL A 310 -10.91 6.93 1.64
CA VAL A 310 -10.45 7.12 0.25
C VAL A 310 -11.38 6.50 -0.79
N THR A 311 -12.64 6.26 -0.43
CA THR A 311 -13.67 5.82 -1.37
C THR A 311 -13.96 6.92 -2.40
N ASP A 312 -14.61 6.56 -3.51
CA ASP A 312 -15.03 7.54 -4.52
C ASP A 312 -16.32 8.29 -4.11
N ASP A 313 -17.04 7.80 -3.08
CA ASP A 313 -18.20 8.47 -2.50
C ASP A 313 -17.78 9.40 -1.34
N GLN A 314 -17.84 10.71 -1.60
CA GLN A 314 -17.48 11.72 -0.60
C GLN A 314 -18.45 11.83 0.57
N MET A 315 -19.73 11.51 0.36
CA MET A 315 -20.72 11.56 1.42
C MET A 315 -20.49 10.41 2.39
N GLN A 316 -20.18 9.22 1.87
CA GLN A 316 -19.78 8.08 2.68
C GLN A 316 -18.48 8.36 3.45
N ASN A 317 -17.49 9.01 2.80
CA ASN A 317 -16.27 9.43 3.49
C ASN A 317 -16.55 10.47 4.60
N LEU A 318 -17.47 11.41 4.40
CA LEU A 318 -17.86 12.38 5.43
C LEU A 318 -18.59 11.69 6.59
N GLU A 319 -19.52 10.79 6.30
CA GLU A 319 -20.25 10.01 7.30
C GLU A 319 -19.29 9.19 8.17
N ALA A 320 -18.38 8.43 7.54
CA ALA A 320 -17.36 7.67 8.24
C ALA A 320 -16.42 8.57 9.07
N ALA A 321 -16.10 9.78 8.59
CA ALA A 321 -15.28 10.74 9.33
C ALA A 321 -15.98 11.24 10.59
N LEU A 322 -17.27 11.55 10.50
CA LEU A 322 -18.08 11.99 11.65
C LEU A 322 -18.21 10.88 12.69
N ILE A 323 -18.49 9.65 12.27
CA ILE A 323 -18.56 8.48 13.15
C ILE A 323 -17.22 8.24 13.86
N ALA A 324 -16.10 8.35 13.13
CA ALA A 324 -14.78 8.23 13.72
C ALA A 324 -14.52 9.29 14.79
N LYS A 325 -14.89 10.55 14.53
CA LYS A 325 -14.71 11.64 15.48
C LYS A 325 -15.61 11.51 16.71
N GLU A 326 -16.89 11.17 16.50
CA GLU A 326 -17.84 10.94 17.57
C GLU A 326 -17.39 9.77 18.48
N THR A 327 -16.99 8.65 17.88
CA THR A 327 -16.46 7.50 18.62
C THR A 327 -15.23 7.89 19.45
N ALA A 328 -14.29 8.63 18.85
CA ALA A 328 -13.10 9.08 19.58
C ALA A 328 -13.46 10.00 20.76
N GLN A 329 -14.42 10.92 20.59
CA GLN A 329 -14.92 11.79 21.67
C GLN A 329 -15.57 11.00 22.80
N GLN A 330 -16.42 10.01 22.48
CA GLN A 330 -17.05 9.14 23.48
C GLN A 330 -16.03 8.39 24.35
N HIS A 331 -14.91 7.99 23.75
CA HIS A 331 -13.82 7.29 24.44
C HIS A 331 -12.73 8.23 25.00
N HIS A 332 -12.95 9.55 25.00
CA HIS A 332 -12.00 10.57 25.47
C HIS A 332 -10.62 10.48 24.80
N ARG A 333 -10.60 10.18 23.50
CA ARG A 333 -9.40 10.04 22.68
C ARG A 333 -9.41 11.00 21.50
N THR A 334 -8.23 11.18 20.93
CA THR A 334 -8.05 11.81 19.62
C THR A 334 -7.85 10.74 18.57
N ILE A 335 -8.36 10.98 17.36
CA ILE A 335 -8.14 10.15 16.17
C ILE A 335 -7.75 11.07 15.02
N ASP A 336 -6.72 10.69 14.28
CA ASP A 336 -6.33 11.42 13.08
C ASP A 336 -7.22 10.98 11.92
N VAL A 337 -8.00 11.91 11.36
CA VAL A 337 -8.90 11.64 10.24
C VAL A 337 -8.32 12.22 8.96
N VAL A 338 -8.11 11.37 7.95
CA VAL A 338 -7.72 11.80 6.60
C VAL A 338 -8.85 11.48 5.64
N VAL A 339 -9.35 12.49 4.95
CA VAL A 339 -10.50 12.37 4.05
C VAL A 339 -10.09 12.73 2.63
N ARG A 340 -10.29 11.80 1.70
CA ARG A 340 -10.20 12.08 0.27
C ARG A 340 -11.41 12.89 -0.18
N THR A 341 -11.13 13.98 -0.88
CA THR A 341 -12.11 14.73 -1.63
C THR A 341 -11.72 14.78 -3.11
N SER A 342 -12.65 15.21 -3.92
CA SER A 342 -12.50 15.50 -5.35
C SER A 342 -12.79 16.98 -5.63
N ASP A 343 -13.52 17.67 -4.75
CA ASP A 343 -13.75 19.11 -4.83
C ASP A 343 -13.02 19.83 -3.68
N GLN A 344 -12.35 20.94 -4.02
CA GLN A 344 -11.71 21.84 -3.09
C GLN A 344 -12.72 22.53 -2.15
N ARG A 345 -13.90 22.93 -2.67
CA ARG A 345 -14.96 23.57 -1.88
C ARG A 345 -15.51 22.62 -0.82
N PHE A 346 -15.74 21.36 -1.21
CA PHE A 346 -16.15 20.32 -0.27
C PHE A 346 -15.08 20.09 0.80
N GLY A 347 -13.81 20.03 0.41
CA GLY A 347 -12.69 19.94 1.35
C GLY A 347 -12.63 21.11 2.33
N ALA A 348 -12.84 22.34 1.86
CA ALA A 348 -12.87 23.53 2.71
C ALA A 348 -14.00 23.48 3.74
N ASN A 349 -15.22 23.13 3.31
CA ASN A 349 -16.36 22.96 4.20
C ASN A 349 -16.16 21.81 5.20
N LEU A 350 -15.48 20.73 4.79
CA LEU A 350 -15.18 19.61 5.68
C LEU A 350 -14.26 20.04 6.81
N VAL A 351 -13.25 20.88 6.54
CA VAL A 351 -12.35 21.42 7.57
C VAL A 351 -13.10 22.33 8.55
N GLU A 352 -14.15 23.04 8.12
CA GLU A 352 -15.01 23.81 9.05
C GLU A 352 -15.79 22.90 10.00
N LEU A 353 -16.29 21.76 9.52
CA LEU A 353 -17.04 20.77 10.31
C LEU A 353 -16.14 19.90 11.20
N LEU A 354 -14.94 19.59 10.71
CA LEU A 354 -13.95 18.72 11.35
C LEU A 354 -12.59 19.42 11.33
N PRO A 355 -12.33 20.37 12.26
CA PRO A 355 -11.12 21.20 12.24
C PRO A 355 -9.81 20.42 12.33
N ASP A 356 -9.85 19.26 12.98
CA ASP A 356 -8.69 18.38 13.16
C ASP A 356 -8.49 17.40 12.00
N ALA A 357 -9.43 17.33 11.05
CA ALA A 357 -9.35 16.41 9.92
C ALA A 357 -8.51 16.99 8.76
N LYS A 358 -7.80 16.11 8.06
CA LYS A 358 -7.04 16.47 6.86
C LYS A 358 -7.86 16.12 5.62
N ALA A 359 -8.45 17.13 4.98
CA ALA A 359 -9.10 16.98 3.67
C ALA A 359 -8.07 17.09 2.55
N LEU A 360 -7.99 16.08 1.68
CA LEU A 360 -7.07 16.04 0.55
C LEU A 360 -7.82 15.86 -0.77
N SER A 361 -7.81 16.88 -1.61
CA SER A 361 -8.39 16.82 -2.96
C SER A 361 -7.45 16.12 -3.94
N THR A 362 -7.89 14.99 -4.48
CA THR A 362 -7.12 14.25 -5.49
C THR A 362 -6.91 15.03 -6.78
N TYR A 363 -7.89 15.84 -7.21
CA TYR A 363 -7.75 16.67 -8.40
C TYR A 363 -6.81 17.85 -8.19
N GLU A 364 -6.86 18.50 -7.02
CA GLU A 364 -5.95 19.60 -6.70
C GLU A 364 -4.50 19.10 -6.70
N LEU A 365 -4.21 18.03 -5.93
CA LEU A 365 -2.87 17.43 -5.86
C LEU A 365 -2.37 16.95 -7.23
N SER A 366 -3.24 16.34 -8.03
CA SER A 366 -2.85 15.86 -9.37
C SER A 366 -2.60 17.03 -10.32
N SER A 367 -3.41 18.09 -10.25
CA SER A 367 -3.28 19.24 -11.15
C SER A 367 -1.94 19.95 -10.96
N GLU A 368 -1.45 20.11 -9.73
CA GLU A 368 -0.13 20.70 -9.48
C GLU A 368 1.00 19.85 -10.05
N ALA A 369 0.90 18.52 -9.96
CA ALA A 369 1.83 17.59 -10.59
C ALA A 369 1.77 17.69 -12.12
N PHE A 370 0.58 17.74 -12.71
CA PHE A 370 0.39 17.88 -14.16
C PHE A 370 0.89 19.22 -14.69
N VAL A 371 0.64 20.33 -13.98
CA VAL A 371 1.18 21.64 -14.36
C VAL A 371 2.71 21.63 -14.23
N GLY A 372 3.25 21.02 -13.17
CA GLY A 372 4.69 20.79 -13.03
C GLY A 372 5.28 20.03 -14.23
N ALA A 373 4.65 18.94 -14.65
CA ALA A 373 5.07 18.16 -15.81
C ALA A 373 4.86 18.90 -17.15
N ALA A 374 3.84 19.75 -17.25
CA ALA A 374 3.56 20.55 -18.44
C ALA A 374 4.62 21.64 -18.68
N PHE A 375 5.41 22.00 -17.65
CA PHE A 375 6.62 22.82 -17.82
C PHE A 375 7.77 22.06 -18.50
N GLY A 376 7.59 20.79 -18.88
CA GLY A 376 8.59 19.99 -19.60
C GLY A 376 9.44 19.10 -18.70
N GLU A 377 9.22 19.16 -17.39
CA GLU A 377 10.09 18.54 -16.40
C GLU A 377 9.57 17.21 -15.87
N ASN A 378 10.49 16.31 -15.53
CA ASN A 378 10.13 15.03 -14.92
C ASN A 378 9.87 15.23 -13.42
N ILE A 379 8.60 15.21 -13.02
CA ILE A 379 8.20 15.32 -11.61
C ILE A 379 8.31 13.94 -10.95
N LEU A 380 9.33 13.78 -10.10
CA LEU A 380 9.64 12.51 -9.45
C LEU A 380 8.77 12.23 -8.22
N SER A 381 8.49 13.27 -7.43
CA SER A 381 7.65 13.20 -6.23
C SER A 381 7.07 14.58 -5.88
N LEU A 382 6.12 14.61 -4.95
CA LEU A 382 5.58 15.83 -4.36
C LEU A 382 5.22 15.62 -2.88
N PHE A 383 5.39 16.67 -2.08
CA PHE A 383 5.01 16.67 -0.67
C PHE A 383 4.52 18.04 -0.24
N ARG A 384 3.83 18.11 0.90
CA ARG A 384 3.40 19.39 1.49
C ARG A 384 4.38 19.86 2.55
N LEU A 385 4.82 21.11 2.45
CA LEU A 385 5.65 21.81 3.42
C LEU A 385 5.05 23.19 3.67
N ASN A 386 4.84 23.58 4.94
CA ASN A 386 4.22 24.86 5.29
C ASN A 386 2.91 25.15 4.52
N ASN A 387 2.06 24.14 4.33
CA ASN A 387 0.81 24.23 3.58
C ASN A 387 0.97 24.57 2.08
N GLN A 388 2.16 24.39 1.52
CA GLN A 388 2.45 24.53 0.10
C GLN A 388 2.91 23.21 -0.47
N THR A 389 2.53 22.92 -1.71
CA THR A 389 3.04 21.74 -2.43
C THR A 389 4.43 22.03 -2.97
N ILE A 390 5.35 21.15 -2.62
CA ILE A 390 6.72 21.11 -3.09
C ILE A 390 6.85 19.95 -4.08
N LEU A 391 7.40 20.26 -5.24
CA LEU A 391 7.66 19.33 -6.32
C LEU A 391 9.14 18.95 -6.30
N VAL A 392 9.42 17.66 -6.48
CA VAL A 392 10.76 17.13 -6.75
C VAL A 392 10.88 17.03 -8.27
N ALA A 393 11.52 18.02 -8.88
CA ALA A 393 11.64 18.13 -10.33
C ALA A 393 13.05 17.75 -10.79
N GLU A 394 13.13 16.94 -11.83
CA GLU A 394 14.36 16.54 -12.49
C GLU A 394 14.52 17.29 -13.81
N TYR A 395 15.66 17.95 -13.95
CA TYR A 395 16.11 18.70 -15.10
C TYR A 395 17.27 17.99 -15.81
N PHE A 396 17.19 17.90 -17.13
CA PHE A 396 18.32 17.59 -18.00
C PHE A 396 18.71 18.83 -18.78
N ILE A 397 19.85 19.42 -18.44
CA ILE A 397 20.21 20.76 -18.91
C ILE A 397 20.57 20.73 -20.39
N ASN A 398 19.77 21.39 -21.21
CA ASN A 398 20.00 21.59 -22.64
C ASN A 398 20.63 22.95 -22.92
N ALA A 399 21.14 23.14 -24.15
CA ALA A 399 21.80 24.38 -24.55
C ALA A 399 20.88 25.62 -24.54
N ASN A 400 19.56 25.42 -24.65
CA ASN A 400 18.56 26.49 -24.67
C ASN A 400 17.86 26.69 -23.32
N ASP A 401 18.24 25.94 -22.29
CA ASP A 401 17.58 26.02 -20.99
C ASP A 401 18.06 27.26 -20.23
N THR A 402 17.16 27.87 -19.47
CA THR A 402 17.47 29.03 -18.63
C THR A 402 18.52 28.73 -17.56
N LEU A 403 18.71 27.46 -17.20
CA LEU A 403 19.68 27.01 -16.20
C LEU A 403 21.11 26.88 -16.74
N ALA A 404 21.30 26.81 -18.06
CA ALA A 404 22.60 26.59 -18.67
C ALA A 404 23.60 27.71 -18.32
N GLY A 405 24.78 27.33 -17.82
CA GLY A 405 25.86 28.25 -17.46
C GLY A 405 25.67 29.01 -16.13
N LYS A 406 24.58 28.77 -15.39
CA LYS A 406 24.37 29.37 -14.06
C LYS A 406 25.10 28.57 -12.97
N ILE A 407 25.51 29.26 -11.91
CA ILE A 407 25.95 28.61 -10.67
C ILE A 407 24.75 28.24 -9.80
N LEU A 408 24.86 27.16 -9.01
CA LEU A 408 23.76 26.70 -8.15
C LEU A 408 23.30 27.78 -7.15
N ALA A 409 24.16 28.68 -6.69
CA ALA A 409 23.76 29.82 -5.86
C ALA A 409 22.73 30.71 -6.57
N GLN A 410 22.94 30.99 -7.86
CA GLN A 410 21.99 31.79 -8.66
C GLN A 410 20.68 31.05 -8.85
N VAL A 411 20.73 29.73 -9.04
CA VAL A 411 19.52 28.90 -9.18
C VAL A 411 18.75 28.87 -7.85
N SER A 412 19.43 28.53 -6.77
CA SER A 412 18.87 28.39 -5.43
C SER A 412 18.20 29.67 -4.94
N TYR A 413 18.93 30.78 -4.92
CA TYR A 413 18.46 32.03 -4.34
C TYR A 413 17.73 32.93 -5.34
N GLY A 414 18.03 32.79 -6.63
CA GLY A 414 17.39 33.54 -7.70
C GLY A 414 16.01 32.99 -8.04
N TYR A 415 15.85 31.68 -8.22
CA TYR A 415 14.53 31.11 -8.52
C TYR A 415 13.76 30.68 -7.26
N GLY A 416 14.48 30.51 -6.15
CA GLY A 416 13.88 30.09 -4.87
C GLY A 416 13.59 28.60 -4.88
N VAL A 417 14.59 27.78 -5.20
CA VAL A 417 14.52 26.31 -5.31
C VAL A 417 15.68 25.66 -4.55
N VAL A 418 15.59 24.40 -4.18
CA VAL A 418 16.66 23.70 -3.43
C VAL A 418 17.25 22.57 -4.26
N PRO A 419 18.47 22.73 -4.81
CA PRO A 419 19.20 21.63 -5.44
C PRO A 419 19.50 20.51 -4.43
N ILE A 420 19.10 19.29 -4.75
CA ILE A 420 19.32 18.11 -3.90
C ILE A 420 20.21 17.07 -4.54
N LEU A 421 20.32 17.05 -5.87
CA LEU A 421 21.22 16.16 -6.61
C LEU A 421 21.77 16.88 -7.84
N HIS A 422 23.08 16.77 -8.06
CA HIS A 422 23.73 17.16 -9.31
C HIS A 422 24.56 15.99 -9.84
N ARG A 423 24.46 15.73 -11.14
CA ARG A 423 25.27 14.75 -11.85
C ARG A 423 25.79 15.39 -13.13
N LYS A 424 27.09 15.31 -13.34
CA LYS A 424 27.72 15.85 -14.56
C LYS A 424 27.38 14.99 -15.77
N GLY A 425 27.11 15.64 -16.90
CA GLY A 425 26.77 14.96 -18.16
C GLY A 425 27.96 14.30 -18.87
N ARG A 426 29.18 14.75 -18.59
CA ARG A 426 30.39 14.19 -19.19
C ARG A 426 30.73 12.85 -18.55
N ILE A 427 30.64 11.79 -19.34
CA ILE A 427 31.26 10.48 -19.07
C ILE A 427 32.75 10.76 -18.83
N VAL A 428 33.19 10.61 -17.59
CA VAL A 428 34.61 10.53 -17.28
C VAL A 428 35.07 9.20 -17.87
N MET A 429 35.89 9.24 -18.93
CA MET A 429 36.66 8.06 -19.32
C MET A 429 37.51 7.67 -18.11
N GLU A 430 37.25 6.48 -17.56
CA GLU A 430 37.82 5.96 -16.31
C GLU A 430 37.45 6.75 -15.04
N GLY A 431 36.23 6.58 -14.55
CA GLY A 431 35.85 6.97 -13.19
C GLY A 431 34.34 7.01 -13.02
N GLU A 432 33.83 6.39 -11.95
CA GLU A 432 32.40 6.31 -11.60
C GLU A 432 31.65 7.64 -11.85
N VAL A 433 30.44 7.53 -12.40
CA VAL A 433 29.51 8.66 -12.55
C VAL A 433 29.24 9.24 -11.16
N GLN A 434 29.86 10.38 -10.84
CA GLN A 434 29.77 10.96 -9.51
C GLN A 434 28.45 11.73 -9.36
N GLU A 435 27.41 11.04 -8.87
CA GLU A 435 26.20 11.70 -8.38
C GLU A 435 26.51 12.36 -7.03
N VAL A 436 26.36 13.69 -6.98
CA VAL A 436 26.59 14.48 -5.77
C VAL A 436 25.25 14.89 -5.18
N PHE A 437 24.92 14.28 -4.04
CA PHE A 437 23.79 14.71 -3.22
C PHE A 437 24.16 15.97 -2.42
N MET A 438 23.17 16.85 -2.23
CA MET A 438 23.34 18.15 -1.56
C MET A 438 24.55 18.93 -2.11
N PRO A 439 24.57 19.25 -3.42
CA PRO A 439 25.70 19.92 -4.04
C PRO A 439 25.93 21.31 -3.45
N TYR A 440 27.20 21.72 -3.44
CA TYR A 440 27.62 23.06 -3.02
C TYR A 440 27.11 24.13 -3.98
N ASP A 441 26.87 25.34 -3.47
CA ASP A 441 26.25 26.41 -4.24
C ASP A 441 27.19 27.06 -5.29
N ASP A 442 28.49 26.76 -5.25
CA ASP A 442 29.51 27.22 -6.20
C ASP A 442 29.58 26.37 -7.49
N VAL A 443 28.87 25.24 -7.54
CA VAL A 443 28.83 24.36 -8.70
C VAL A 443 28.18 25.07 -9.89
N GLY A 444 28.92 25.17 -11.00
CA GLY A 444 28.41 25.66 -12.28
C GLY A 444 27.71 24.57 -13.09
N LEU A 445 26.52 24.88 -13.61
CA LEU A 445 25.72 23.98 -14.43
C LEU A 445 26.16 24.01 -15.90
N GLN A 446 26.35 22.83 -16.49
CA GLN A 446 26.72 22.68 -17.89
C GLN A 446 25.66 21.90 -18.68
N VAL A 447 25.67 22.07 -20.01
CA VAL A 447 24.82 21.30 -20.92
C VAL A 447 25.13 19.81 -20.79
N GLY A 448 24.09 19.00 -20.64
CA GLY A 448 24.14 17.56 -20.38
C GLY A 448 24.10 17.17 -18.90
N ASP A 449 24.23 18.13 -17.97
CA ASP A 449 24.10 17.84 -16.55
C ASP A 449 22.66 17.45 -16.19
N ARG A 450 22.54 16.58 -15.20
CA ARG A 450 21.27 16.21 -14.56
C ARG A 450 21.21 16.90 -13.20
N LEU A 451 20.11 17.60 -12.93
CA LEU A 451 19.87 18.34 -11.70
C LEU A 451 18.50 17.94 -11.14
N VAL A 452 18.43 17.60 -9.86
CA VAL A 452 17.15 17.42 -9.16
C VAL A 452 16.99 18.54 -8.14
N VAL A 453 15.85 19.22 -8.18
CA VAL A 453 15.52 20.34 -7.31
C VAL A 453 14.21 20.13 -6.58
N LEU A 454 14.13 20.67 -5.37
CA LEU A 454 12.86 20.92 -4.68
C LEU A 454 12.38 22.31 -5.07
N SER A 455 11.16 22.41 -5.59
CA SER A 455 10.59 23.67 -6.04
C SER A 455 9.10 23.75 -5.72
N SER A 456 8.60 24.94 -5.38
CA SER A 456 7.16 25.18 -5.54
C SER A 456 6.83 25.40 -7.02
N ILE A 457 5.55 25.35 -7.38
CA ILE A 457 5.12 25.60 -8.75
C ILE A 457 5.55 26.99 -9.27
N ASN A 458 5.61 27.98 -8.38
CA ASN A 458 6.09 29.33 -8.70
C ASN A 458 7.60 29.36 -8.95
N GLY A 459 8.38 28.53 -8.24
CA GLY A 459 9.82 28.38 -8.49
C GLY A 459 10.09 27.79 -9.87
N LEU A 460 9.38 26.73 -10.26
CA LEU A 460 9.52 26.11 -11.58
C LEU A 460 9.14 27.10 -12.68
N ARG A 461 7.99 27.77 -12.53
CA ARG A 461 7.54 28.78 -13.50
C ARG A 461 8.56 29.91 -13.70
N ARG A 462 9.29 30.30 -12.66
CA ARG A 462 10.34 31.31 -12.73
C ARG A 462 11.58 30.80 -13.46
N ILE A 463 11.95 29.54 -13.25
CA ILE A 463 13.02 28.88 -14.01
C ILE A 463 12.66 28.93 -15.49
N GLU A 464 11.47 28.46 -15.88
CA GLU A 464 11.04 28.44 -17.28
C GLU A 464 11.03 29.82 -17.95
N ARG A 465 10.66 30.86 -17.19
CA ARG A 465 10.61 32.23 -17.70
C ARG A 465 11.94 32.98 -17.59
N GLY A 466 12.95 32.39 -16.93
CA GLY A 466 14.18 33.09 -16.59
C GLY A 466 13.99 34.26 -15.61
N GLU A 467 12.87 34.31 -14.90
CA GLU A 467 12.49 35.42 -14.00
C GLU A 467 13.11 35.25 -12.61
N LEU A 468 14.21 35.93 -12.35
CA LEU A 468 14.84 35.92 -11.02
C LEU A 468 13.99 36.69 -10.00
N LEU A 469 13.96 36.17 -8.77
CA LEU A 469 13.48 36.92 -7.61
C LEU A 469 14.26 38.23 -7.50
N PRO A 470 13.58 39.35 -7.23
CA PRO A 470 14.28 40.59 -6.95
C PRO A 470 15.21 40.39 -5.76
N PRO A 471 16.45 40.94 -5.81
CA PRO A 471 17.37 40.86 -4.69
C PRO A 471 16.69 41.48 -3.46
N ARG A 472 16.94 40.88 -2.28
CA ARG A 472 16.49 41.48 -1.01
C ARG A 472 17.03 42.91 -0.97
N ARG A 473 16.13 43.90 -1.00
CA ARG A 473 16.51 45.31 -0.81
C ARG A 473 16.82 45.50 0.67
N TRP A 474 18.08 45.37 1.03
CA TRP A 474 18.57 45.63 2.37
C TRP A 474 18.46 47.14 2.64
N ARG A 475 17.57 47.54 3.56
CA ARG A 475 17.77 48.83 4.22
C ARG A 475 18.88 48.60 5.24
N SER A 476 20.05 49.20 5.04
CA SER A 476 20.97 49.29 6.16
C SER A 476 20.24 50.03 7.28
N PRO A 477 20.44 49.67 8.55
CA PRO A 477 20.12 50.62 9.61
C PRO A 477 20.82 51.95 9.29
N PRO A 478 20.18 53.10 9.54
CA PRO A 478 20.84 54.38 9.36
C PRO A 478 22.15 54.34 10.15
N ILE A 479 23.27 54.56 9.46
CA ILE A 479 24.57 54.73 10.11
C ILE A 479 24.38 55.94 11.02
N ASN A 480 24.31 55.70 12.32
CA ASN A 480 24.18 56.77 13.30
C ASN A 480 25.48 57.60 13.24
N PRO A 481 25.46 58.87 12.81
CA PRO A 481 26.67 59.66 12.62
C PRO A 481 27.33 60.11 13.94
N SER A 482 26.95 59.52 15.08
CA SER A 482 27.41 59.92 16.42
C SER A 482 28.51 59.05 17.02
N ILE A 483 29.12 58.13 16.26
CA ILE A 483 30.39 57.52 16.69
C ILE A 483 31.51 58.50 16.36
N HIS A 484 31.79 59.39 17.32
CA HIS A 484 33.03 60.15 17.37
C HIS A 484 34.21 59.17 17.27
N CYS A 485 34.94 59.26 16.15
CA CYS A 485 36.34 58.84 16.12
C CYS A 485 37.09 59.71 17.12
N PHE A 486 37.53 59.14 18.24
CA PHE A 486 38.65 59.69 18.98
C PHE A 486 39.93 59.20 18.30
N CYS A 487 40.76 60.17 17.92
CA CYS A 487 42.07 60.02 17.28
C CYS A 487 43.04 59.15 18.09
#